data_AF-A0A920T8G0-F1
#
_entry.id   AF-A0A920T8G0-F1
#
_cell.length_a   1.000
_cell.length_b   1.000
_cell.length_c   1.000
_cell.angle_alpha   90.00
_cell.angle_beta   90.00
_cell.angle_gamma   90.00
#
_symmetry.space_group_name_H-M   'P 1'
#
loop_
_entity.id
_entity.type
_entity.pdbx_description
1 polymer ?
#
loop_
_entity_poly.entity_id
_entity_poly.type
_entity_poly.pdbx_seq_one_letter_code
_entity_poly.pdbx_strand_id
1 'polypeptide(L)'
;MGKRPIGWGDSMSVEPRGLLLSRLAVPLVLVAVVAVGWKWLGSDGESDDELVKRGRRDFRLRRLESALDLADRVIARSPGHRGALRLAGELAIEQGDYDRSVAYLCELPDAEQPERLTGMLGPGDRMDSLRSLSRLAGQLEKRIGAEPRHAMANDHLAFILTISGRRWEARRPLLRLLRRGRFTKRHLVLLGEFENVLADPVMLEACLKQDPNEHLANLGMGLIDVERRDFSGALGRFESVAEARRDLAEAHARVLVTVLERGSSDAAEDYAGRRKLLVDERLLDHPRLWLADARWARINGLDRQAARCLWEAIRREPDLRAANYQLAQVLLRLGRPNDARRFRERARQLGAFERTLGLIETRLNLESDWSDLGLLRKAAEQCERMGRLWEAFGWASEAQVHEPQVAWARELVGRVKQQLAADRDAPQTQDEHNPARSIDLSDFPRLDFMDLKSREEVAGPAGTEAGEIRFDDRASAAGVDFTYFNSSDSSTPGALMFEYTGGGVAVLDYDLDGWPDLYFPQGCPWPVIEGGDPDYHDRLFRNQGDGTFADVTETTGLGDGRFSQGAAVGDFDQDGWPDLYVANIGRNRLYRNNGDGTFQDVTPGLEIPETGWTTSCLVADIDGDGRVDL
;
A
#
# COMPACT_ATOMS: atom_id res chain seq x y z
N MET A 1 7.88 36.20 54.83
CA MET A 1 7.21 36.05 56.14
C MET A 1 7.02 34.56 56.43
N GLY A 2 7.53 34.06 57.56
CA GLY A 2 7.31 32.73 58.18
C GLY A 2 7.68 31.48 57.36
N LYS A 3 8.84 30.81 57.50
CA LYS A 3 9.35 29.98 58.62
C LYS A 3 8.36 28.94 59.18
N ARG A 4 8.56 27.65 58.81
CA ARG A 4 8.43 26.47 59.72
C ARG A 4 9.56 26.57 60.78
N PRO A 5 9.57 25.88 61.97
CA PRO A 5 9.21 24.46 62.19
C PRO A 5 8.75 24.08 63.63
N ILE A 6 8.85 22.77 63.97
CA ILE A 6 8.83 22.12 65.32
C ILE A 6 7.43 21.67 65.78
N GLY A 7 7.15 20.50 66.36
CA GLY A 7 7.94 19.33 66.79
C GLY A 7 7.16 18.51 67.84
N TRP A 8 7.44 17.19 67.88
CA TRP A 8 7.43 16.25 69.03
C TRP A 8 6.14 15.93 69.83
N GLY A 9 6.00 14.63 70.13
CA GLY A 9 5.08 14.08 71.13
C GLY A 9 5.24 12.56 71.30
N ASP A 10 6.06 12.16 72.26
CA ASP A 10 6.19 10.81 72.82
C ASP A 10 4.95 10.37 73.61
N SER A 11 4.63 9.06 73.63
CA SER A 11 4.45 8.29 74.89
C SER A 11 4.08 6.81 74.68
N MET A 12 5.00 5.95 75.13
CA MET A 12 4.85 4.75 75.99
C MET A 12 3.87 3.60 75.68
N SER A 13 4.49 2.45 75.39
CA SER A 13 4.38 1.09 76.00
C SER A 13 3.04 0.33 76.02
N VAL A 14 3.02 -0.88 75.46
CA VAL A 14 2.55 -2.15 76.11
C VAL A 14 3.18 -3.37 75.39
N GLU A 15 3.71 -4.33 76.16
CA GLU A 15 4.25 -5.65 75.76
C GLU A 15 3.15 -6.72 75.45
N PRO A 16 3.47 -7.89 74.88
CA PRO A 16 2.57 -8.65 74.00
C PRO A 16 1.69 -9.69 74.71
N ARG A 17 0.52 -9.98 74.13
CA ARG A 17 -0.24 -11.22 74.40
C ARG A 17 -0.38 -12.03 73.12
N GLY A 18 0.06 -13.28 73.23
CA GLY A 18 0.22 -14.21 72.11
C GLY A 18 -1.03 -14.96 71.70
N LEU A 19 -0.93 -15.47 70.46
CA LEU A 19 -1.29 -16.82 70.01
C LEU A 19 -2.60 -17.42 70.52
N LEU A 20 -3.67 -17.31 69.72
CA LEU A 20 -4.77 -18.29 69.74
C LEU A 20 -5.64 -18.35 68.46
N LEU A 21 -5.09 -18.04 67.28
CA LEU A 21 -5.86 -18.11 66.00
C LEU A 21 -5.21 -18.91 64.86
N SER A 22 -4.18 -19.72 65.12
CA SER A 22 -3.47 -20.48 64.07
C SER A 22 -3.86 -21.97 63.93
N ARG A 23 -4.92 -22.45 64.59
CA ARG A 23 -5.30 -23.88 64.57
C ARG A 23 -6.53 -24.26 63.73
N LEU A 24 -7.18 -23.31 63.06
CA LEU A 24 -8.34 -23.58 62.19
C LEU A 24 -8.12 -23.28 60.69
N ALA A 25 -7.00 -22.65 60.32
CA ALA A 25 -6.70 -22.35 58.91
C ALA A 25 -6.10 -23.53 58.14
N VAL A 26 -5.33 -24.40 58.82
CA VAL A 26 -4.64 -25.53 58.17
C VAL A 26 -5.58 -26.64 57.67
N PRO A 27 -6.66 -27.04 58.40
CA PRO A 27 -7.58 -28.05 57.87
C PRO A 27 -8.43 -27.53 56.71
N LEU A 28 -8.78 -26.24 56.68
CA LEU A 28 -9.58 -25.62 55.62
C LEU A 28 -8.81 -25.47 54.31
N VAL A 29 -7.51 -25.14 54.38
CA VAL A 29 -6.62 -25.13 53.21
C VAL A 29 -6.35 -26.55 52.72
N LEU A 30 -6.20 -27.54 53.61
CA LEU A 30 -6.06 -28.95 53.20
C LEU A 30 -7.33 -29.51 52.56
N VAL A 31 -8.52 -29.18 53.06
CA VAL A 31 -9.79 -29.59 52.44
C VAL A 31 -10.01 -28.88 51.11
N ALA A 32 -9.58 -27.62 50.94
CA ALA A 32 -9.63 -26.93 49.67
C ALA A 32 -8.61 -27.49 48.64
N VAL A 33 -7.40 -27.84 49.08
CA VAL A 33 -6.37 -28.47 48.21
C VAL A 33 -6.74 -29.92 47.87
N VAL A 34 -7.37 -30.66 48.79
CA VAL A 34 -7.89 -32.01 48.54
C VAL A 34 -9.18 -31.98 47.72
N ALA A 35 -10.03 -30.96 47.84
CA ALA A 35 -11.21 -30.79 46.99
C ALA A 35 -10.85 -30.32 45.57
N VAL A 36 -9.84 -29.45 45.42
CA VAL A 36 -9.27 -29.09 44.12
C VAL A 36 -8.54 -30.30 43.51
N GLY A 37 -7.80 -31.07 44.33
CA GLY A 37 -7.18 -32.33 43.93
C GLY A 37 -8.17 -33.41 43.51
N TRP A 38 -9.29 -33.61 44.24
CA TRP A 38 -10.34 -34.58 43.89
C TRP A 38 -11.20 -34.15 42.70
N LYS A 39 -11.37 -32.84 42.47
CA LYS A 39 -12.01 -32.35 41.23
C LYS A 39 -11.10 -32.53 40.01
N TRP A 40 -9.79 -32.64 40.22
CA TRP A 40 -8.78 -32.94 39.20
C TRP A 40 -8.56 -34.45 38.97
N LEU A 41 -8.77 -35.30 39.99
CA LEU A 41 -8.62 -36.76 39.97
C LEU A 41 -9.93 -37.53 39.66
N GLY A 42 -11.01 -36.84 39.32
CA GLY A 42 -12.34 -37.42 39.10
C GLY A 42 -12.60 -38.03 37.71
N SER A 43 -11.59 -38.23 36.86
CA SER A 43 -11.78 -38.76 35.49
C SER A 43 -10.72 -39.79 35.06
N ASP A 44 -10.19 -40.59 35.98
CA ASP A 44 -9.14 -41.59 35.73
C ASP A 44 -9.59 -42.81 34.88
N GLY A 45 -10.57 -42.64 33.99
CA GLY A 45 -11.03 -43.71 33.09
C GLY A 45 -11.54 -43.26 31.73
N GLU A 46 -11.75 -41.96 31.48
CA GLU A 46 -12.20 -41.47 30.16
C GLU A 46 -10.99 -41.19 29.26
N SER A 47 -11.06 -41.72 28.05
CA SER A 47 -10.09 -41.44 26.99
C SER A 47 -10.18 -39.98 26.52
N ASP A 48 -9.08 -39.44 25.98
CA ASP A 48 -9.04 -38.08 25.44
C ASP A 48 -10.12 -37.87 24.34
N ASP A 49 -10.40 -38.90 23.54
CA ASP A 49 -11.46 -38.89 22.53
C ASP A 49 -12.88 -38.80 23.13
N GLU A 50 -13.12 -39.45 24.27
CA GLU A 50 -14.41 -39.36 24.97
C GLU A 50 -14.61 -37.98 25.58
N LEU A 51 -13.55 -37.40 26.14
CA LEU A 51 -13.55 -36.02 26.64
C LEU A 51 -13.86 -35.02 25.53
N VAL A 52 -13.24 -35.17 24.35
CA VAL A 52 -13.54 -34.32 23.18
C VAL A 52 -14.96 -34.53 22.68
N LYS A 53 -15.47 -35.77 22.61
CA LYS A 53 -16.87 -36.05 22.22
C LYS A 53 -17.85 -35.38 23.17
N ARG A 54 -17.60 -35.41 24.48
CA ARG A 54 -18.40 -34.70 25.48
C ARG A 54 -18.29 -33.19 25.30
N GLY A 55 -17.08 -32.66 25.08
CA GLY A 55 -16.85 -31.25 24.80
C GLY A 55 -17.63 -30.77 23.56
N ARG A 56 -17.63 -31.54 22.47
CA ARG A 56 -18.44 -31.23 21.26
C ARG A 56 -19.94 -31.29 21.52
N ARG A 57 -20.41 -32.20 22.39
CA ARG A 57 -21.81 -32.22 22.81
C ARG A 57 -22.16 -30.97 23.60
N ASP A 58 -21.32 -30.57 24.55
CA ASP A 58 -21.51 -29.38 25.36
C ASP A 58 -21.49 -28.11 24.51
N PHE A 59 -20.61 -28.06 23.50
CA PHE A 59 -20.57 -26.99 22.51
C PHE A 59 -21.90 -26.86 21.75
N ARG A 60 -22.44 -27.97 21.23
CA ARG A 60 -23.76 -27.99 20.56
C ARG A 60 -24.92 -27.58 21.48
N LEU A 61 -24.79 -27.86 22.78
CA LEU A 61 -25.76 -27.45 23.80
C LEU A 61 -25.52 -26.02 24.33
N ARG A 62 -24.65 -25.23 23.68
CA ARG A 62 -24.28 -23.85 24.08
C ARG A 62 -23.69 -23.74 25.50
N ARG A 63 -23.08 -24.82 26.02
CA ARG A 63 -22.36 -24.85 27.30
C ARG A 63 -20.87 -24.55 27.08
N LEU A 64 -20.56 -23.32 26.68
CA LEU A 64 -19.24 -22.93 26.16
C LEU A 64 -18.11 -23.12 27.18
N GLU A 65 -18.30 -22.72 28.44
CA GLU A 65 -17.27 -22.88 29.49
C GLU A 65 -16.94 -24.35 29.75
N SER A 66 -17.96 -25.21 29.84
CA SER A 66 -17.78 -26.66 30.03
C SER A 66 -17.04 -27.29 28.84
N ALA A 67 -17.41 -26.90 27.62
CA ALA A 67 -16.74 -27.38 26.41
C ALA A 67 -15.27 -26.94 26.35
N LEU A 68 -14.97 -25.70 26.77
CA LEU A 68 -13.60 -25.17 26.81
C LEU A 68 -12.75 -25.85 27.87
N ASP A 69 -13.26 -26.02 29.09
CA ASP A 69 -12.56 -26.76 30.16
C ASP A 69 -12.23 -28.20 29.72
N LEU A 70 -13.15 -28.88 29.03
CA LEU A 70 -12.89 -30.21 28.49
C LEU A 70 -11.82 -30.20 27.39
N ALA A 71 -11.84 -29.21 26.50
CA ALA A 71 -10.81 -29.08 25.45
C ALA A 71 -9.43 -28.77 26.05
N ASP A 72 -9.34 -27.80 26.96
CA ASP A 72 -8.10 -27.40 27.63
C ASP A 72 -7.51 -28.55 28.46
N ARG A 73 -8.34 -29.36 29.12
CA ARG A 73 -7.89 -30.58 29.82
C ARG A 73 -7.23 -31.59 28.88
N VAL A 74 -7.84 -31.83 27.72
CA VAL A 74 -7.26 -32.75 26.73
C VAL A 74 -5.98 -32.18 26.14
N ILE A 75 -5.93 -30.87 25.85
CA ILE A 75 -4.70 -30.20 25.36
C ILE A 75 -3.59 -30.26 26.42
N ALA A 76 -3.90 -30.10 27.70
CA ALA A 76 -2.91 -30.21 28.78
C ALA A 76 -2.33 -31.63 28.90
N ARG A 77 -3.13 -32.66 28.67
CA ARG A 77 -2.69 -34.08 28.67
C ARG A 77 -1.94 -34.45 27.38
N SER A 78 -2.49 -34.00 26.25
CA SER A 78 -2.11 -34.37 24.89
C SER A 78 -2.11 -33.12 23.99
N PRO A 79 -1.03 -32.31 23.99
CA PRO A 79 -1.00 -31.01 23.30
C PRO A 79 -1.32 -31.06 21.81
N GLY A 80 -0.96 -32.15 21.12
CA GLY A 80 -1.24 -32.36 19.70
C GLY A 80 -2.59 -33.02 19.39
N HIS A 81 -3.50 -33.14 20.37
CA HIS A 81 -4.77 -33.84 20.17
C HIS A 81 -5.70 -33.06 19.22
N ARG A 82 -5.75 -33.51 17.96
CA ARG A 82 -6.46 -32.86 16.83
C ARG A 82 -7.90 -32.46 17.17
N GLY A 83 -8.66 -33.38 17.77
CA GLY A 83 -10.06 -33.13 18.11
C GLY A 83 -10.24 -32.04 19.18
N ALA A 84 -9.27 -31.89 20.08
CA ALA A 84 -9.30 -30.93 21.17
C ALA A 84 -8.85 -29.54 20.69
N LEU A 85 -7.75 -29.48 19.92
CA LEU A 85 -7.29 -28.25 19.27
C LEU A 85 -8.36 -27.65 18.36
N ARG A 86 -9.02 -28.47 17.55
CA ARG A 86 -10.14 -28.00 16.71
C ARG A 86 -11.30 -27.47 17.54
N LEU A 87 -11.71 -28.18 18.58
CA LEU A 87 -12.79 -27.75 19.47
C LEU A 87 -12.44 -26.44 20.19
N ALA A 88 -11.22 -26.31 20.69
CA ALA A 88 -10.73 -25.10 21.34
C ALA A 88 -10.69 -23.90 20.37
N GLY A 89 -10.25 -24.11 19.13
CA GLY A 89 -10.29 -23.10 18.07
C GLY A 89 -11.69 -22.64 17.72
N GLU A 90 -12.64 -23.58 17.56
CA GLU A 90 -14.07 -23.30 17.30
C GLU A 90 -14.70 -22.51 18.47
N LEU A 91 -14.38 -22.88 19.72
CA LEU A 91 -14.86 -22.19 20.92
C LEU A 91 -14.31 -20.78 21.05
N ALA A 92 -13.03 -20.58 20.73
CA ALA A 92 -12.39 -19.27 20.78
C ALA A 92 -13.03 -18.29 19.77
N ILE A 93 -13.43 -18.76 18.59
CA ILE A 93 -14.20 -17.96 17.60
C ILE A 93 -15.57 -17.53 18.16
N GLU A 94 -16.27 -18.43 18.84
CA GLU A 94 -17.57 -18.10 19.46
C GLU A 94 -17.44 -17.15 20.65
N GLN A 95 -16.27 -17.09 21.28
CA GLN A 95 -15.97 -16.17 22.38
C GLN A 95 -15.42 -14.81 21.89
N GLY A 96 -15.19 -14.64 20.59
CA GLY A 96 -14.52 -13.45 20.08
C GLY A 96 -13.07 -13.35 20.60
N ASP A 97 -12.35 -14.47 20.61
CA ASP A 97 -10.92 -14.52 20.88
C ASP A 97 -10.21 -15.13 19.66
N TYR A 98 -10.02 -14.29 18.65
CA TYR A 98 -9.55 -14.74 17.35
C TYR A 98 -8.07 -15.13 17.36
N ASP A 99 -7.23 -14.39 18.10
CA ASP A 99 -5.82 -14.70 18.27
C ASP A 99 -5.63 -16.08 18.89
N ARG A 100 -6.41 -16.42 19.92
CA ARG A 100 -6.36 -17.76 20.52
C ARG A 100 -6.90 -18.84 19.58
N SER A 101 -7.89 -18.52 18.76
CA SER A 101 -8.39 -19.47 17.76
C SER A 101 -7.31 -19.84 16.74
N VAL A 102 -6.67 -18.84 16.12
CA VAL A 102 -5.60 -19.08 15.15
C VAL A 102 -4.45 -19.85 15.79
N ALA A 103 -4.09 -19.53 17.04
CA ALA A 103 -3.06 -20.24 17.77
C ALA A 103 -3.38 -21.75 17.90
N TYR A 104 -4.59 -22.13 18.30
CA TYR A 104 -4.97 -23.55 18.40
C TYR A 104 -5.04 -24.25 17.04
N LEU A 105 -5.62 -23.58 16.05
CA LEU A 105 -5.83 -24.19 14.75
C LEU A 105 -4.50 -24.37 14.01
N CYS A 106 -3.53 -23.47 14.19
CA CYS A 106 -2.22 -23.57 13.56
C CYS A 106 -1.39 -24.75 14.08
N GLU A 107 -1.77 -25.35 15.20
CA GLU A 107 -1.16 -26.61 15.65
C GLU A 107 -1.71 -27.84 14.89
N LEU A 108 -2.79 -27.69 14.11
CA LEU A 108 -3.35 -28.77 13.30
C LEU A 108 -2.54 -29.00 12.01
N PRO A 109 -2.38 -30.26 11.56
CA PRO A 109 -1.81 -30.56 10.26
C PRO A 109 -2.61 -29.98 9.09
N ASP A 110 -1.93 -29.60 8.02
CA ASP A 110 -2.48 -29.03 6.78
C ASP A 110 -3.63 -29.80 6.10
N ALA A 111 -3.77 -31.10 6.39
CA ALA A 111 -4.84 -31.96 5.83
C ALA A 111 -6.14 -31.92 6.65
N GLU A 112 -6.09 -31.38 7.86
CA GLU A 112 -7.20 -31.37 8.82
C GLU A 112 -7.59 -29.93 9.19
N GLN A 113 -7.26 -28.97 8.33
CA GLN A 113 -7.62 -27.57 8.51
C GLN A 113 -9.07 -27.32 8.06
N PRO A 114 -9.84 -26.45 8.74
CA PRO A 114 -11.17 -26.08 8.29
C PRO A 114 -11.10 -25.21 7.03
N GLU A 115 -11.82 -25.59 5.96
CA GLU A 115 -11.85 -24.85 4.68
C GLU A 115 -12.29 -23.38 4.86
N ARG A 116 -13.15 -23.09 5.85
CA ARG A 116 -13.64 -21.74 6.17
C ARG A 116 -12.62 -20.82 6.85
N LEU A 117 -11.52 -21.36 7.39
CA LEU A 117 -10.49 -20.58 8.08
C LEU A 117 -9.24 -20.37 7.21
N THR A 118 -9.19 -21.02 6.04
CA THR A 118 -8.11 -20.90 5.04
C THR A 118 -8.40 -19.84 3.97
N GLY A 119 -9.35 -18.95 4.23
CA GLY A 119 -9.56 -17.74 3.45
C GLY A 119 -9.04 -16.55 4.24
N MET A 120 -8.16 -15.74 3.64
CA MET A 120 -7.83 -14.40 4.13
C MET A 120 -9.08 -13.74 4.70
N LEU A 121 -9.07 -13.48 6.01
CA LEU A 121 -10.18 -12.85 6.74
C LEU A 121 -10.68 -11.64 5.95
N GLY A 122 -11.94 -11.69 5.49
CA GLY A 122 -12.59 -10.61 4.76
C GLY A 122 -13.03 -9.49 5.71
N PRO A 123 -12.90 -8.20 5.35
CA PRO A 123 -13.42 -7.11 6.18
C PRO A 123 -14.88 -7.42 6.58
N GLY A 124 -15.12 -7.66 7.87
CA GLY A 124 -16.43 -8.04 8.41
C GLY A 124 -16.52 -9.43 9.07
N ASP A 125 -15.59 -10.35 8.81
CA ASP A 125 -15.59 -11.70 9.41
C ASP A 125 -15.05 -11.67 10.86
N ARG A 126 -15.87 -11.18 11.81
CA ARG A 126 -15.61 -11.14 13.26
C ARG A 126 -14.23 -10.57 13.65
N MET A 127 -13.81 -9.51 12.97
CA MET A 127 -12.48 -8.91 13.07
C MET A 127 -12.24 -7.98 14.26
N ASP A 128 -13.30 -7.44 14.86
CA ASP A 128 -13.23 -6.61 16.08
C ASP A 128 -12.67 -7.35 17.30
N SER A 129 -12.48 -8.66 17.17
CA SER A 129 -12.08 -9.59 18.22
C SER A 129 -10.58 -9.90 18.25
N LEU A 130 -9.81 -9.40 17.27
CA LEU A 130 -8.35 -9.49 17.27
C LEU A 130 -7.74 -8.64 18.38
N ARG A 131 -6.97 -9.27 19.27
CA ARG A 131 -6.43 -8.62 20.46
C ARG A 131 -5.01 -8.07 20.31
N SER A 132 -4.16 -8.73 19.52
CA SER A 132 -2.79 -8.26 19.24
C SER A 132 -2.23 -8.87 17.96
N LEU A 133 -1.99 -8.01 16.97
CA LEU A 133 -1.40 -8.38 15.68
C LEU A 133 0.06 -8.81 15.82
N SER A 134 0.86 -8.09 16.61
CA SER A 134 2.28 -8.32 16.82
C SER A 134 2.54 -9.67 17.49
N ARG A 135 1.77 -10.01 18.53
CA ARG A 135 1.89 -11.30 19.21
C ARG A 135 1.51 -12.44 18.29
N LEU A 136 0.40 -12.31 17.56
CA LEU A 136 -0.05 -13.33 16.63
C LEU A 136 0.94 -13.51 15.47
N ALA A 137 1.44 -12.43 14.88
CA ALA A 137 2.48 -12.47 13.85
C ALA A 137 3.72 -13.23 14.34
N GLY A 138 4.22 -12.94 15.56
CA GLY A 138 5.36 -13.65 16.13
C GLY A 138 5.12 -15.15 16.34
N GLN A 139 3.90 -15.56 16.71
CA GLN A 139 3.53 -16.98 16.82
C GLN A 139 3.50 -17.65 15.44
N LEU A 140 2.93 -17.00 14.43
CA LEU A 140 2.86 -17.51 13.06
C LEU A 140 4.25 -17.60 12.42
N GLU A 141 5.11 -16.61 12.63
CA GLU A 141 6.51 -16.63 12.20
C GLU A 141 7.26 -17.82 12.83
N LYS A 142 7.07 -18.10 14.13
CA LYS A 142 7.64 -19.28 14.79
C LYS A 142 7.12 -20.58 14.19
N ARG A 143 5.82 -20.67 13.91
CA ARG A 143 5.18 -21.84 13.29
C ARG A 143 5.74 -22.09 11.89
N ILE A 144 5.87 -21.05 11.08
CA ILE A 144 6.47 -21.10 9.74
C ILE A 144 7.96 -21.45 9.82
N GLY A 145 8.67 -20.99 10.85
CA GLY A 145 10.06 -21.40 11.09
C GLY A 145 10.22 -22.91 11.26
N ALA A 146 9.27 -23.56 11.93
CA ALA A 146 9.24 -25.01 12.10
C ALA A 146 8.68 -25.75 10.86
N GLU A 147 7.61 -25.22 10.28
CA GLU A 147 6.91 -25.79 9.11
C GLU A 147 6.72 -24.72 8.04
N PRO A 148 7.73 -24.46 7.17
CA PRO A 148 7.69 -23.35 6.22
C PRO A 148 6.50 -23.37 5.26
N ARG A 149 5.97 -24.58 5.00
CA ARG A 149 4.87 -24.78 4.06
C ARG A 149 3.49 -24.63 4.70
N HIS A 150 3.37 -24.50 6.02
CA HIS A 150 2.10 -24.50 6.74
C HIS A 150 1.11 -23.47 6.18
N ALA A 151 0.01 -23.91 5.58
CA ALA A 151 -0.83 -23.05 4.73
C ALA A 151 -1.48 -21.92 5.53
N MET A 152 -2.26 -22.26 6.56
CA MET A 152 -2.99 -21.28 7.37
C MET A 152 -2.07 -20.28 8.10
N ALA A 153 -0.86 -20.70 8.49
CA ALA A 153 0.10 -19.80 9.12
C ALA A 153 0.66 -18.79 8.12
N ASN A 154 0.96 -19.22 6.89
CA ASN A 154 1.37 -18.31 5.83
C ASN A 154 0.22 -17.36 5.45
N ASP A 155 -1.01 -17.84 5.37
CA ASP A 155 -2.20 -17.03 5.03
C ASP A 155 -2.43 -15.91 6.06
N HIS A 156 -2.56 -16.25 7.34
CA HIS A 156 -2.75 -15.24 8.39
C HIS A 156 -1.55 -14.31 8.55
N LEU A 157 -0.32 -14.81 8.41
CA LEU A 157 0.86 -13.94 8.49
C LEU A 157 0.87 -12.96 7.30
N ALA A 158 0.58 -13.42 6.09
CA ALA A 158 0.49 -12.55 4.91
C ALA A 158 -0.55 -11.44 5.10
N PHE A 159 -1.73 -11.78 5.64
CA PHE A 159 -2.76 -10.81 5.95
C PHE A 159 -2.28 -9.76 6.98
N ILE A 160 -1.76 -10.20 8.13
CA ILE A 160 -1.28 -9.28 9.19
C ILE A 160 -0.17 -8.37 8.67
N LEU A 161 0.78 -8.92 7.91
CA LEU A 161 1.85 -8.13 7.30
C LEU A 161 1.30 -7.11 6.29
N THR A 162 0.26 -7.47 5.55
CA THR A 162 -0.37 -6.58 4.56
C THR A 162 -1.06 -5.38 5.21
N ILE A 163 -1.94 -5.62 6.19
CA ILE A 163 -2.70 -4.54 6.87
C ILE A 163 -1.79 -3.64 7.73
N SER A 164 -0.63 -4.15 8.15
CA SER A 164 0.37 -3.37 8.89
C SER A 164 1.40 -2.71 7.98
N GLY A 165 1.24 -2.77 6.65
CA GLY A 165 2.11 -2.06 5.71
C GLY A 165 3.40 -2.79 5.29
N ARG A 166 3.63 -3.99 5.82
CA ARG A 166 4.82 -4.82 5.63
C ARG A 166 4.71 -5.71 4.38
N ARG A 167 4.41 -5.09 3.24
CA ARG A 167 4.12 -5.77 1.96
C ARG A 167 5.31 -6.56 1.41
N TRP A 168 6.51 -6.02 1.58
CA TRP A 168 7.74 -6.70 1.16
C TRP A 168 7.92 -8.04 1.89
N GLU A 169 7.64 -8.07 3.19
CA GLU A 169 7.68 -9.31 3.97
C GLU A 169 6.51 -10.24 3.67
N ALA A 170 5.31 -9.69 3.42
CA ALA A 170 4.09 -10.43 3.09
C ALA A 170 4.23 -11.26 1.79
N ARG A 171 5.05 -10.82 0.85
CA ARG A 171 5.35 -11.52 -0.40
C ARG A 171 5.79 -12.97 -0.19
N ARG A 172 6.65 -13.23 0.81
CA ARG A 172 7.20 -14.57 1.06
C ARG A 172 6.11 -15.60 1.41
N PRO A 173 5.28 -15.39 2.44
CA PRO A 173 4.20 -16.33 2.74
C PRO A 173 3.20 -16.48 1.59
N LEU A 174 2.86 -15.39 0.89
CA LEU A 174 1.98 -15.44 -0.28
C LEU A 174 2.53 -16.33 -1.41
N LEU A 175 3.82 -16.20 -1.74
CA LEU A 175 4.44 -17.06 -2.75
C LEU A 175 4.48 -18.53 -2.32
N ARG A 176 4.67 -18.84 -1.03
CA ARG A 176 4.62 -20.23 -0.54
C ARG A 176 3.24 -20.85 -0.72
N LEU A 177 2.18 -20.08 -0.51
CA LEU A 177 0.80 -20.50 -0.76
C LEU A 177 0.55 -20.76 -2.25
N LEU A 178 0.93 -19.80 -3.10
CA LEU A 178 0.78 -19.88 -4.55
C LEU A 178 1.52 -21.07 -5.17
N ARG A 179 2.77 -21.30 -4.76
CA ARG A 179 3.61 -22.44 -5.19
C ARG A 179 3.02 -23.81 -4.85
N ARG A 180 2.11 -23.87 -3.86
CA ARG A 180 1.43 -25.10 -3.44
C ARG A 180 0.04 -25.25 -4.06
N GLY A 181 -0.41 -24.30 -4.86
CA GLY A 181 -1.79 -24.26 -5.35
C GLY A 181 -2.82 -24.04 -4.24
N ARG A 182 -2.41 -23.46 -3.10
CA ARG A 182 -3.28 -23.15 -1.95
C ARG A 182 -3.46 -21.64 -1.85
N PHE A 183 -4.09 -21.03 -2.84
CA PHE A 183 -4.27 -19.58 -2.93
C PHE A 183 -5.72 -19.25 -3.32
N THR A 184 -6.03 -17.97 -3.32
CA THR A 184 -7.33 -17.40 -3.71
C THR A 184 -7.08 -16.18 -4.60
N LYS A 185 -8.11 -15.65 -5.27
CA LYS A 185 -8.03 -14.38 -6.01
C LYS A 185 -7.41 -13.26 -5.19
N ARG A 186 -7.80 -13.14 -3.92
CA ARG A 186 -7.28 -12.13 -3.01
C ARG A 186 -5.78 -12.24 -2.78
N HIS A 187 -5.25 -13.45 -2.65
CA HIS A 187 -3.80 -13.66 -2.56
C HIS A 187 -3.06 -13.17 -3.83
N LEU A 188 -3.66 -13.34 -5.00
CA LEU A 188 -3.08 -12.87 -6.27
C LEU A 188 -3.09 -11.35 -6.38
N VAL A 189 -4.19 -10.69 -5.98
CA VAL A 189 -4.27 -9.23 -5.87
C VAL A 189 -3.21 -8.73 -4.89
N LEU A 190 -3.12 -9.33 -3.70
CA LEU A 190 -2.12 -8.94 -2.70
C LEU A 190 -0.67 -9.08 -3.17
N LEU A 191 -0.35 -10.12 -3.95
CA LEU A 191 0.97 -10.29 -4.57
C LEU A 191 1.23 -9.26 -5.67
N GLY A 192 0.18 -8.83 -6.35
CA GLY A 192 0.24 -7.91 -7.46
C GLY A 192 0.41 -6.45 -7.04
N GLU A 193 -0.26 -6.04 -5.97
CA GLU A 193 -0.20 -4.69 -5.44
C GLU A 193 0.93 -4.56 -4.41
N PHE A 194 1.92 -3.72 -4.69
CA PHE A 194 3.06 -3.56 -3.78
C PHE A 194 3.09 -2.20 -3.09
N GLU A 195 2.65 -1.14 -3.77
CA GLU A 195 2.78 0.24 -3.31
C GLU A 195 1.50 0.79 -2.66
N ASN A 196 0.32 0.21 -2.94
CA ASN A 196 -0.97 0.61 -2.35
C ASN A 196 -1.10 0.23 -0.86
N VAL A 197 -1.74 1.11 -0.09
CA VAL A 197 -2.10 0.83 1.31
C VAL A 197 -3.39 0.02 1.32
N LEU A 198 -3.33 -1.18 1.91
CA LEU A 198 -4.50 -2.05 2.11
C LEU A 198 -4.79 -2.22 3.61
N ALA A 199 -4.75 -1.10 4.34
CA ALA A 199 -4.99 -1.08 5.78
C ALA A 199 -6.49 -1.24 6.10
N ASP A 200 -6.78 -1.84 7.25
CA ASP A 200 -8.15 -1.99 7.78
C ASP A 200 -8.29 -1.11 9.04
N PRO A 201 -8.76 0.15 8.91
CA PRO A 201 -8.81 1.08 10.04
C PRO A 201 -9.62 0.53 11.23
N VAL A 202 -10.70 -0.19 10.98
CA VAL A 202 -11.58 -0.73 12.03
C VAL A 202 -10.81 -1.75 12.86
N MET A 203 -10.12 -2.69 12.20
CA MET A 203 -9.31 -3.69 12.88
C MET A 203 -8.14 -3.07 13.65
N LEU A 204 -7.43 -2.13 13.04
CA LEU A 204 -6.26 -1.50 13.65
C LEU A 204 -6.68 -0.68 14.88
N GLU A 205 -7.77 0.07 14.80
CA GLU A 205 -8.34 0.81 15.94
C GLU A 205 -8.83 -0.13 17.06
N ALA A 206 -9.43 -1.27 16.73
CA ALA A 206 -9.84 -2.27 17.71
C ALA A 206 -8.64 -2.81 18.51
N CYS A 207 -7.52 -3.09 17.83
CA CYS A 207 -6.28 -3.49 18.47
C CYS A 207 -5.72 -2.39 19.39
N LEU A 208 -5.69 -1.14 18.92
CA LEU A 208 -5.16 0.00 19.68
C LEU A 208 -6.03 0.38 20.89
N LYS A 209 -7.34 0.13 20.83
CA LYS A 209 -8.23 0.28 21.98
C LYS A 209 -7.87 -0.67 23.12
N GLN A 210 -7.36 -1.86 22.80
CA GLN A 210 -6.94 -2.85 23.80
C GLN A 210 -5.52 -2.60 24.30
N ASP A 211 -4.61 -2.28 23.38
CA ASP A 211 -3.22 -1.94 23.68
C ASP A 211 -2.77 -0.74 22.82
N PRO A 212 -2.68 0.46 23.39
CA PRO A 212 -2.21 1.63 22.66
C PRO A 212 -0.78 1.50 22.10
N ASN A 213 0.02 0.57 22.63
CA ASN A 213 1.40 0.31 22.20
C ASN A 213 1.50 -0.87 21.22
N GLU A 214 0.39 -1.39 20.70
CA GLU A 214 0.39 -2.47 19.72
C GLU A 214 1.18 -2.04 18.47
N HIS A 215 2.33 -2.68 18.24
CA HIS A 215 3.32 -2.18 17.29
C HIS A 215 2.84 -2.22 15.83
N LEU A 216 2.28 -3.35 15.39
CA LEU A 216 1.85 -3.52 13.99
C LEU A 216 0.59 -2.70 13.69
N ALA A 217 -0.28 -2.51 14.68
CA ALA A 217 -1.44 -1.64 14.52
C ALA A 217 -1.06 -0.16 14.44
N ASN A 218 -0.09 0.29 15.25
CA ASN A 218 0.46 1.64 15.10
C ASN A 218 1.15 1.84 13.75
N LEU A 219 1.87 0.83 13.24
CA LEU A 219 2.49 0.89 11.92
C LEU A 219 1.42 1.01 10.81
N GLY A 220 0.35 0.21 10.86
CA GLY A 220 -0.75 0.32 9.90
C GLY A 220 -1.51 1.65 10.00
N MET A 221 -1.84 2.12 11.21
CA MET A 221 -2.53 3.41 11.40
C MET A 221 -1.67 4.58 10.94
N GLY A 222 -0.35 4.51 11.12
CA GLY A 222 0.55 5.54 10.60
C GLY A 222 0.49 5.66 9.08
N LEU A 223 0.18 4.57 8.34
CA LEU A 223 -0.03 4.65 6.89
C LEU A 223 -1.30 5.42 6.55
N ILE A 224 -2.38 5.16 7.29
CA ILE A 224 -3.66 5.87 7.12
C ILE A 224 -3.47 7.36 7.45
N ASP A 225 -2.68 7.68 8.48
CA ASP A 225 -2.34 9.05 8.84
C ASP A 225 -1.55 9.75 7.70
N VAL A 226 -0.62 9.05 7.04
CA VAL A 226 0.08 9.57 5.84
C VAL A 226 -0.89 9.85 4.69
N GLU A 227 -1.84 8.95 4.41
CA GLU A 227 -2.86 9.16 3.36
C GLU A 227 -3.74 10.37 3.66
N ARG A 228 -4.09 10.56 4.94
CA ARG A 228 -4.82 11.74 5.44
C ARG A 228 -3.98 13.01 5.51
N ARG A 229 -2.69 12.95 5.11
CA ARG A 229 -1.70 14.02 5.22
C ARG A 229 -1.43 14.49 6.66
N ASP A 230 -1.74 13.67 7.66
CA ASP A 230 -1.31 13.86 9.05
C ASP A 230 0.10 13.27 9.25
N PHE A 231 1.10 13.94 8.68
CA PHE A 231 2.50 13.52 8.80
C PHE A 231 3.02 13.57 10.24
N SER A 232 2.43 14.38 11.11
CA SER A 232 2.88 14.50 12.51
C SER A 232 2.39 13.31 13.34
N GLY A 233 1.11 12.94 13.20
CA GLY A 233 0.54 11.74 13.81
C GLY A 233 1.24 10.47 13.30
N ALA A 234 1.42 10.37 11.98
CA ALA A 234 2.14 9.26 11.36
C ALA A 234 3.56 9.11 11.90
N LEU A 235 4.33 10.21 11.94
CA LEU A 235 5.71 10.20 12.44
C LEU A 235 5.79 9.71 13.88
N GLY A 236 4.92 10.21 14.77
CA GLY A 236 4.91 9.79 16.17
C GLY A 236 4.61 8.29 16.34
N ARG A 237 3.71 7.72 15.53
CA ARG A 237 3.45 6.28 15.52
C ARG A 237 4.65 5.49 15.04
N PHE A 238 5.25 5.89 13.91
CA PHE A 238 6.41 5.19 13.35
C PHE A 238 7.62 5.24 14.28
N GLU A 239 7.87 6.38 14.93
CA GLU A 239 8.94 6.54 15.92
C GLU A 239 8.74 5.61 17.12
N SER A 240 7.53 5.59 17.70
CA SER A 240 7.19 4.69 18.81
C SER A 240 7.47 3.22 18.46
N VAL A 241 7.07 2.79 17.27
CA VAL A 241 7.32 1.43 16.78
C VAL A 241 8.82 1.19 16.56
N ALA A 242 9.53 2.12 15.91
CA ALA A 242 10.95 2.00 15.61
C ALA A 242 11.84 1.94 16.86
N GLU A 243 11.46 2.67 17.92
CA GLU A 243 12.13 2.64 19.22
C GLU A 243 11.95 1.29 19.94
N ALA A 244 10.72 0.77 19.94
CA ALA A 244 10.40 -0.51 20.56
C ALA A 244 10.93 -1.71 19.76
N ARG A 245 10.96 -1.61 18.42
CA ARG A 245 11.37 -2.66 17.49
C ARG A 245 12.53 -2.20 16.62
N ARG A 246 13.72 -2.18 17.22
CA ARG A 246 14.98 -1.80 16.53
C ARG A 246 15.32 -2.70 15.34
N ASP A 247 14.79 -3.92 15.31
CA ASP A 247 14.95 -4.88 14.23
C ASP A 247 14.00 -4.67 13.04
N LEU A 248 12.97 -3.83 13.19
CA LEU A 248 11.92 -3.67 12.20
C LEU A 248 12.26 -2.57 11.17
N ALA A 249 12.91 -2.98 10.08
CA ALA A 249 13.37 -2.06 9.02
C ALA A 249 12.24 -1.21 8.41
N GLU A 250 11.04 -1.76 8.23
CA GLU A 250 9.89 -1.01 7.70
C GLU A 250 9.56 0.21 8.58
N ALA A 251 9.59 0.09 9.91
CA ALA A 251 9.30 1.22 10.81
C ALA A 251 10.34 2.34 10.68
N HIS A 252 11.63 1.99 10.68
CA HIS A 252 12.72 2.96 10.47
C HIS A 252 12.63 3.64 9.09
N ALA A 253 12.33 2.87 8.05
CA ALA A 253 12.14 3.41 6.71
C ALA A 253 10.96 4.39 6.65
N ARG A 254 9.85 4.08 7.33
CA ARG A 254 8.67 4.96 7.39
C ARG A 254 8.97 6.26 8.12
N VAL A 255 9.67 6.23 9.26
CA VAL A 255 10.16 7.45 9.93
C VAL A 255 10.92 8.35 8.95
N LEU A 256 11.90 7.77 8.25
CA LEU A 256 12.75 8.52 7.32
C LEU A 256 11.98 9.11 6.12
N VAL A 257 11.05 8.36 5.53
CA VAL A 257 10.21 8.85 4.44
C VAL A 257 9.28 9.97 4.93
N THR A 258 8.61 9.78 6.06
CA THR A 258 7.66 10.75 6.60
C THR A 258 8.33 12.06 7.01
N VAL A 259 9.58 12.03 7.49
CA VAL A 259 10.38 13.24 7.74
C VAL A 259 10.55 14.06 6.46
N LEU A 260 10.84 13.41 5.33
CA LEU A 260 10.96 14.11 4.03
C LEU A 260 9.61 14.59 3.50
N GLU A 261 8.51 13.89 3.79
CA GLU A 261 7.15 14.24 3.33
C GLU A 261 6.53 15.39 4.10
N ARG A 262 6.85 15.52 5.40
CA ARG A 262 6.40 16.64 6.22
C ARG A 262 6.86 17.99 5.65
N GLY A 263 7.94 18.01 4.87
CA GLY A 263 8.38 19.19 4.12
C GLY A 263 8.87 20.36 5.00
N SER A 264 9.33 20.09 6.22
CA SER A 264 9.92 21.13 7.08
C SER A 264 11.25 21.64 6.50
N SER A 265 11.62 22.89 6.79
CA SER A 265 12.84 23.51 6.26
C SER A 265 14.13 22.79 6.66
N ASP A 266 14.09 22.02 7.75
CA ASP A 266 15.17 21.19 8.29
C ASP A 266 15.07 19.71 7.92
N ALA A 267 14.08 19.30 7.11
CA ALA A 267 13.78 17.88 6.86
C ALA A 267 14.98 17.08 6.33
N ALA A 268 15.82 17.69 5.47
CA ALA A 268 17.02 17.05 4.96
C ALA A 268 18.10 16.84 6.03
N GLU A 269 18.23 17.76 6.99
CA GLU A 269 19.20 17.66 8.09
C GLU A 269 18.71 16.67 9.15
N ASP A 270 17.41 16.73 9.50
CA ASP A 270 16.75 15.78 10.40
C ASP A 270 16.87 14.34 9.85
N TYR A 271 16.57 14.15 8.57
CA TYR A 271 16.77 12.87 7.88
C TYR A 271 18.19 12.35 8.05
N ALA A 272 19.19 13.18 7.73
CA ALA A 272 20.59 12.79 7.81
C ALA A 272 20.99 12.45 9.26
N GLY A 273 20.52 13.21 10.24
CA GLY A 273 20.75 12.95 11.66
C GLY A 273 20.21 11.58 12.09
N ARG A 274 18.96 11.27 11.72
CA ARG A 274 18.31 9.98 12.02
C ARG A 274 18.98 8.83 11.31
N ARG A 275 19.31 9.00 10.02
CA ARG A 275 19.91 7.97 9.18
C ARG A 275 21.29 7.53 9.67
N LYS A 276 22.08 8.43 10.29
CA LYS A 276 23.37 8.12 10.94
C LYS A 276 23.24 7.16 12.12
N LEU A 277 22.09 7.14 12.80
CA LEU A 277 21.86 6.26 13.94
C LEU A 277 21.53 4.82 13.52
N LEU A 278 21.16 4.62 12.25
CA LEU A 278 20.85 3.30 11.68
C LEU A 278 22.12 2.59 11.21
N VAL A 279 22.88 2.06 12.17
CA VAL A 279 24.17 1.36 11.93
C VAL A 279 24.03 -0.15 11.70
N ASP A 280 22.84 -0.72 11.92
CA ASP A 280 22.60 -2.14 11.66
C ASP A 280 22.42 -2.38 10.15
N GLU A 281 23.45 -2.96 9.52
CA GLU A 281 23.47 -3.22 8.08
C GLU A 281 22.34 -4.13 7.62
N ARG A 282 21.76 -4.96 8.50
CA ARG A 282 20.64 -5.85 8.15
C ARG A 282 19.39 -5.05 7.74
N LEU A 283 19.26 -3.81 8.21
CA LEU A 283 18.16 -2.94 7.79
C LEU A 283 18.26 -2.64 6.28
N LEU A 284 19.47 -2.60 5.70
CA LEU A 284 19.70 -2.34 4.28
C LEU A 284 19.27 -3.50 3.36
N ASP A 285 18.80 -4.61 3.91
CA ASP A 285 18.11 -5.64 3.12
C ASP A 285 16.71 -5.18 2.71
N HIS A 286 16.13 -4.20 3.43
CA HIS A 286 14.82 -3.67 3.14
C HIS A 286 14.87 -2.59 2.04
N PRO A 287 14.12 -2.74 0.93
CA PRO A 287 14.21 -1.82 -0.21
C PRO A 287 13.79 -0.39 0.13
N ARG A 288 12.83 -0.20 1.04
CA ARG A 288 12.30 1.13 1.39
C ARG A 288 13.35 2.08 2.00
N LEU A 289 14.37 1.56 2.69
CA LEU A 289 15.47 2.40 3.19
C LEU A 289 16.27 2.99 2.03
N TRP A 290 16.52 2.21 0.98
CA TRP A 290 17.18 2.70 -0.23
C TRP A 290 16.32 3.71 -0.99
N LEU A 291 14.99 3.56 -1.00
CA LEU A 291 14.08 4.55 -1.59
C LEU A 291 14.11 5.87 -0.82
N ALA A 292 14.15 5.81 0.51
CA ALA A 292 14.28 6.99 1.35
C ALA A 292 15.62 7.70 1.09
N ASP A 293 16.72 6.94 1.04
CA ASP A 293 18.07 7.44 0.76
C ASP A 293 18.16 8.06 -0.64
N ALA A 294 17.50 7.44 -1.64
CA ALA A 294 17.39 7.99 -2.98
C ALA A 294 16.64 9.32 -3.02
N ARG A 295 15.51 9.44 -2.31
CA ARG A 295 14.73 10.68 -2.24
C ARG A 295 15.56 11.79 -1.60
N TRP A 296 16.23 11.50 -0.49
CA TRP A 296 17.14 12.44 0.16
C TRP A 296 18.26 12.89 -0.80
N ALA A 297 18.91 11.96 -1.50
CA ALA A 297 19.96 12.27 -2.48
C ALA A 297 19.45 13.20 -3.58
N ARG A 298 18.26 12.95 -4.13
CA ARG A 298 17.65 13.80 -5.17
C ARG A 298 17.37 15.21 -4.69
N ILE A 299 16.82 15.37 -3.49
CA ILE A 299 16.56 16.70 -2.88
C ILE A 299 17.87 17.49 -2.75
N ASN A 300 18.99 16.79 -2.52
CA ASN A 300 20.32 17.38 -2.40
C ASN A 300 21.12 17.44 -3.72
N GLY A 301 20.50 17.14 -4.88
CA GLY A 301 21.16 17.18 -6.19
C GLY A 301 22.21 16.09 -6.44
N LEU A 302 22.23 15.03 -5.63
CA LEU A 302 23.21 13.93 -5.70
C LEU A 302 22.71 12.81 -6.64
N ASP A 303 22.63 13.10 -7.94
CA ASP A 303 21.97 12.22 -8.91
C ASP A 303 22.65 10.84 -9.05
N ARG A 304 23.99 10.74 -8.98
CA ARG A 304 24.69 9.44 -9.05
C ARG A 304 24.39 8.57 -7.84
N GLN A 305 24.40 9.16 -6.65
CA GLN A 305 24.03 8.50 -5.38
C GLN A 305 22.54 8.11 -5.38
N ALA A 306 21.67 8.98 -5.89
CA ALA A 306 20.25 8.68 -6.05
C ALA A 306 20.03 7.48 -6.97
N ALA A 307 20.69 7.45 -8.13
CA ALA A 307 20.64 6.31 -9.05
C ALA A 307 21.18 5.02 -8.40
N ARG A 308 22.28 5.11 -7.64
CA ARG A 308 22.83 3.98 -6.86
C ARG A 308 21.79 3.41 -5.90
N CYS A 309 21.10 4.27 -5.15
CA CYS A 309 20.13 3.87 -4.15
C CYS A 309 18.86 3.27 -4.79
N LEU A 310 18.30 3.90 -5.83
CA LEU A 310 17.15 3.35 -6.57
C LEU A 310 17.48 1.98 -7.16
N TRP A 311 18.67 1.81 -7.72
CA TRP A 311 19.12 0.52 -8.24
C TRP A 311 19.25 -0.55 -7.15
N GLU A 312 19.79 -0.21 -5.97
CA GLU A 312 19.83 -1.15 -4.84
C GLU A 312 18.43 -1.54 -4.37
N ALA A 313 17.46 -0.62 -4.39
CA ALA A 313 16.06 -0.93 -4.10
C ALA A 313 15.47 -1.90 -5.14
N ILE A 314 15.60 -1.59 -6.43
CA ILE A 314 15.05 -2.40 -7.55
C ILE A 314 15.72 -3.78 -7.63
N ARG A 315 17.01 -3.88 -7.30
CA ARG A 315 17.72 -5.17 -7.24
C ARG A 315 17.12 -6.12 -6.20
N ARG A 316 16.55 -5.59 -5.11
CA ARG A 316 15.87 -6.35 -4.05
C ARG A 316 14.41 -6.58 -4.37
N GLU A 317 13.74 -5.56 -4.89
CA GLU A 317 12.34 -5.59 -5.27
C GLU A 317 12.14 -4.96 -6.66
N PRO A 318 12.15 -5.76 -7.74
CA PRO A 318 12.06 -5.26 -9.11
C PRO A 318 10.69 -4.69 -9.47
N ASP A 319 9.69 -4.92 -8.64
CA ASP A 319 8.28 -4.59 -8.91
C ASP A 319 7.87 -3.22 -8.33
N LEU A 320 8.84 -2.44 -7.85
CA LEU A 320 8.64 -1.05 -7.41
C LEU A 320 8.45 -0.14 -8.65
N ARG A 321 7.21 0.13 -9.06
CA ARG A 321 6.90 0.95 -10.24
C ARG A 321 7.51 2.35 -10.11
N ALA A 322 7.24 3.03 -9.00
CA ALA A 322 7.73 4.40 -8.79
C ALA A 322 9.27 4.45 -8.81
N ALA A 323 9.95 3.46 -8.24
CA ALA A 323 11.41 3.40 -8.24
C ALA A 323 11.99 3.18 -9.64
N ASN A 324 11.42 2.25 -10.42
CA ASN A 324 11.83 2.01 -11.81
C ASN A 324 11.69 3.28 -12.65
N TYR A 325 10.57 3.99 -12.52
CA TYR A 325 10.40 5.26 -13.24
C TYR A 325 11.42 6.32 -12.80
N GLN A 326 11.55 6.53 -11.48
CA GLN A 326 12.49 7.52 -10.96
C GLN A 326 13.91 7.22 -11.41
N LEU A 327 14.34 5.95 -11.42
CA LEU A 327 15.66 5.59 -11.89
C LEU A 327 15.84 5.88 -13.37
N ALA A 328 14.82 5.61 -14.19
CA ALA A 328 14.85 5.97 -15.61
C ALA A 328 15.07 7.50 -15.79
N GLN A 329 14.34 8.32 -15.03
CA GLN A 329 14.49 9.78 -15.08
C GLN A 329 15.87 10.27 -14.63
N VAL A 330 16.42 9.68 -13.56
CA VAL A 330 17.79 10.01 -13.13
C VAL A 330 18.82 9.58 -14.18
N LEU A 331 18.66 8.39 -14.78
CA LEU A 331 19.57 7.91 -15.82
C LEU A 331 19.52 8.76 -17.09
N LEU A 332 18.36 9.31 -17.47
CA LEU A 332 18.25 10.28 -18.57
C LEU A 332 19.08 11.54 -18.28
N ARG A 333 18.95 12.12 -17.07
CA ARG A 333 19.75 13.29 -16.66
C ARG A 333 21.25 13.00 -16.59
N LEU A 334 21.63 11.76 -16.26
CA LEU A 334 23.02 11.30 -16.25
C LEU A 334 23.55 10.90 -17.64
N GLY A 335 22.78 11.12 -18.72
CA GLY A 335 23.22 10.82 -20.09
C GLY A 335 23.26 9.32 -20.42
N ARG A 336 22.45 8.50 -19.75
CA ARG A 336 22.35 7.04 -19.94
C ARG A 336 20.97 6.60 -20.49
N PRO A 337 20.53 7.08 -21.68
CA PRO A 337 19.17 6.84 -22.19
C PRO A 337 18.89 5.37 -22.54
N ASN A 338 19.90 4.61 -22.95
CA ASN A 338 19.74 3.18 -23.24
C ASN A 338 19.40 2.37 -21.99
N ASP A 339 20.03 2.70 -20.86
CA ASP A 339 19.76 2.06 -19.57
C ASP A 339 18.39 2.51 -19.03
N ALA A 340 18.10 3.81 -19.13
CA ALA A 340 16.81 4.37 -18.73
C ALA A 340 15.62 3.66 -19.40
N ARG A 341 15.75 3.30 -20.69
CA ARG A 341 14.69 2.63 -21.46
C ARG A 341 14.19 1.34 -20.80
N ARG A 342 15.09 0.52 -20.22
CA ARG A 342 14.70 -0.75 -19.59
C ARG A 342 13.90 -0.56 -18.31
N PHE A 343 14.33 0.38 -17.46
CA PHE A 343 13.60 0.72 -16.24
C PHE A 343 12.26 1.40 -16.55
N ARG A 344 12.21 2.27 -17.56
CA ARG A 344 10.96 2.90 -18.04
C ARG A 344 9.96 1.86 -18.53
N GLU A 345 10.40 0.91 -19.36
CA GLU A 345 9.53 -0.16 -19.84
C GLU A 345 9.01 -1.03 -18.69
N ARG A 346 9.87 -1.34 -17.70
CA ARG A 346 9.43 -2.05 -16.50
C ARG A 346 8.35 -1.29 -15.73
N ALA A 347 8.54 0.02 -15.51
CA ALA A 347 7.55 0.87 -14.85
C ALA A 347 6.20 0.89 -15.59
N ARG A 348 6.24 0.98 -16.93
CA ARG A 348 5.04 0.93 -17.78
C ARG A 348 4.29 -0.40 -17.65
N GLN A 349 5.00 -1.52 -17.66
CA GLN A 349 4.42 -2.85 -17.50
C GLN A 349 3.77 -3.02 -16.12
N LEU A 350 4.43 -2.55 -15.06
CA LEU A 350 3.90 -2.59 -13.70
C LEU A 350 2.65 -1.71 -13.57
N GLY A 351 2.65 -0.48 -14.10
CA GLY A 351 1.47 0.38 -14.09
C GLY A 351 0.28 -0.22 -14.84
N ALA A 352 0.52 -0.83 -16.00
CA ALA A 352 -0.54 -1.53 -16.75
C ALA A 352 -1.12 -2.72 -15.99
N PHE A 353 -0.30 -3.40 -15.19
CA PHE A 353 -0.74 -4.50 -14.34
C PHE A 353 -1.51 -3.99 -13.11
N GLU A 354 -1.02 -2.97 -12.41
CA GLU A 354 -1.72 -2.30 -11.30
C GLU A 354 -3.14 -1.88 -11.69
N ARG A 355 -3.32 -1.26 -12.88
CA ARG A 355 -4.66 -0.92 -13.38
C ARG A 355 -5.56 -2.13 -13.60
N THR A 356 -4.98 -3.22 -14.10
CA THR A 356 -5.73 -4.46 -14.32
C THR A 356 -6.15 -5.09 -12.98
N LEU A 357 -5.28 -5.01 -11.96
CA LEU A 357 -5.62 -5.43 -10.59
C LEU A 357 -6.70 -4.55 -9.97
N GLY A 358 -6.63 -3.23 -10.13
CA GLY A 358 -7.68 -2.32 -9.64
C GLY A 358 -9.05 -2.66 -10.24
N LEU A 359 -9.13 -2.90 -11.56
CA LEU A 359 -10.37 -3.35 -12.21
C LEU A 359 -10.86 -4.72 -11.69
N ILE A 360 -9.94 -5.62 -11.33
CA ILE A 360 -10.29 -6.91 -10.71
C ILE A 360 -10.82 -6.66 -9.29
N GLU A 361 -10.15 -5.82 -8.49
CA GLU A 361 -10.49 -5.53 -7.09
C GLU A 361 -11.83 -4.82 -6.94
N THR A 362 -12.08 -3.75 -7.70
CA THR A 362 -13.37 -3.04 -7.69
C THR A 362 -14.53 -4.00 -7.95
N ARG A 363 -14.31 -5.02 -8.78
CA ARG A 363 -15.32 -6.03 -9.12
C ARG A 363 -15.36 -7.21 -8.13
N LEU A 364 -14.29 -7.44 -7.36
CA LEU A 364 -14.25 -8.41 -6.25
C LEU A 364 -15.01 -7.92 -5.02
N ASN A 365 -15.00 -6.61 -4.73
CA ASN A 365 -15.73 -6.02 -3.60
C ASN A 365 -17.26 -6.14 -3.71
N LEU A 366 -17.78 -6.65 -4.83
CA LEU A 366 -19.22 -6.87 -5.06
C LEU A 366 -19.72 -8.26 -4.61
N GLU A 367 -18.94 -9.02 -3.82
CA GLU A 367 -19.29 -10.36 -3.30
C GLU A 367 -19.89 -11.31 -4.36
N SER A 368 -19.44 -11.22 -5.61
CA SER A 368 -19.97 -12.05 -6.68
C SER A 368 -19.01 -13.19 -7.01
N ASP A 369 -19.55 -14.38 -7.32
CA ASP A 369 -18.84 -15.52 -7.95
C ASP A 369 -18.26 -15.17 -9.35
N TRP A 370 -18.28 -13.90 -9.70
CA TRP A 370 -17.96 -13.38 -11.00
C TRP A 370 -16.45 -13.39 -11.24
N SER A 371 -16.08 -13.84 -12.44
CA SER A 371 -14.74 -13.76 -12.99
C SER A 371 -14.85 -13.30 -14.42
N ASP A 372 -14.43 -12.06 -14.66
CA ASP A 372 -14.18 -11.60 -16.03
C ASP A 372 -12.98 -12.35 -16.58
N LEU A 373 -13.24 -13.39 -17.36
CA LEU A 373 -12.20 -14.18 -18.01
C LEU A 373 -11.28 -13.32 -18.88
N GLY A 374 -11.76 -12.19 -19.39
CA GLY A 374 -10.95 -11.22 -20.12
C GLY A 374 -9.94 -10.51 -19.20
N LEU A 375 -10.37 -10.03 -18.03
CA LEU A 375 -9.46 -9.45 -17.04
C LEU A 375 -8.48 -10.49 -16.48
N LEU A 376 -8.94 -11.70 -16.16
CA LEU A 376 -8.06 -12.77 -15.67
C LEU A 376 -7.01 -13.15 -16.72
N ARG A 377 -7.41 -13.20 -18.00
CA ARG A 377 -6.48 -13.40 -19.11
C ARG A 377 -5.47 -12.27 -19.22
N LYS A 378 -5.93 -11.02 -19.16
CA LYS A 378 -5.06 -9.83 -19.24
C LYS A 378 -4.03 -9.83 -18.12
N ALA A 379 -4.45 -10.10 -16.88
CA ALA A 379 -3.57 -10.22 -15.72
C ALA A 379 -2.54 -11.36 -15.90
N ALA A 380 -2.98 -12.54 -16.34
CA ALA A 380 -2.09 -13.68 -16.58
C ALA A 380 -1.03 -13.39 -17.64
N GLU A 381 -1.43 -12.81 -18.79
CA GLU A 381 -0.53 -12.44 -19.89
C GLU A 381 0.41 -11.29 -19.53
N GLN A 382 -0.02 -10.35 -18.69
CA GLN A 382 0.85 -9.30 -18.14
C GLN A 382 1.89 -9.90 -17.19
N CYS A 383 1.48 -10.77 -16.26
CA CYS A 383 2.39 -11.46 -15.37
C CYS A 383 3.43 -12.29 -16.16
N GLU A 384 2.99 -13.06 -17.17
CA GLU A 384 3.90 -13.86 -18.00
C GLU A 384 4.94 -12.99 -18.71
N ARG A 385 4.53 -11.88 -19.34
CA ARG A 385 5.45 -10.93 -19.99
C ARG A 385 6.43 -10.26 -19.04
N MET A 386 6.07 -10.11 -17.78
CA MET A 386 6.91 -9.52 -16.74
C MET A 386 7.83 -10.54 -16.04
N GLY A 387 7.79 -11.81 -16.45
CA GLY A 387 8.54 -12.89 -15.79
C GLY A 387 7.96 -13.30 -14.43
N ARG A 388 6.68 -12.99 -14.17
CA ARG A 388 5.93 -13.30 -12.95
C ARG A 388 5.13 -14.58 -13.08
N LEU A 389 5.85 -15.68 -13.29
CA LEU A 389 5.26 -16.95 -13.72
C LEU A 389 4.33 -17.58 -12.70
N TRP A 390 4.59 -17.44 -11.40
CA TRP A 390 3.72 -17.99 -10.36
C TRP A 390 2.34 -17.32 -10.37
N GLU A 391 2.29 -16.00 -10.50
CA GLU A 391 1.05 -15.25 -10.61
C GLU A 391 0.36 -15.49 -11.95
N ALA A 392 1.12 -15.61 -13.06
CA ALA A 392 0.55 -15.99 -14.36
C ALA A 392 -0.16 -17.36 -14.28
N PHE A 393 0.48 -18.33 -13.61
CA PHE A 393 -0.13 -19.62 -13.29
C PHE A 393 -1.36 -19.46 -12.40
N GLY A 394 -1.30 -18.61 -11.38
CA GLY A 394 -2.39 -18.34 -10.45
C GLY A 394 -3.64 -17.80 -11.15
N TRP A 395 -3.50 -16.72 -11.93
CA TRP A 395 -4.60 -16.08 -12.65
C TRP A 395 -5.24 -17.01 -13.69
N ALA A 396 -4.43 -17.77 -14.42
CA ALA A 396 -4.96 -18.74 -15.38
C ALA A 396 -5.61 -19.96 -14.69
N SER A 397 -5.09 -20.40 -13.54
CA SER A 397 -5.72 -21.47 -12.76
C SER A 397 -7.07 -21.02 -12.20
N GLU A 398 -7.20 -19.76 -11.76
CA GLU A 398 -8.48 -19.19 -11.35
C GLU A 398 -9.49 -19.20 -12.49
N ALA A 399 -9.07 -18.80 -13.70
CA ALA A 399 -9.93 -18.87 -14.89
C ALA A 399 -10.41 -20.31 -15.17
N GLN A 400 -9.58 -21.33 -14.91
CA GLN A 400 -9.98 -22.75 -15.05
C GLN A 400 -10.95 -23.23 -13.96
N VAL A 401 -10.90 -22.66 -12.76
CA VAL A 401 -11.89 -22.99 -11.71
C VAL A 401 -13.28 -22.55 -12.16
N HIS A 402 -13.38 -21.37 -12.78
CA HIS A 402 -14.63 -20.83 -13.29
C HIS A 402 -15.08 -21.46 -14.61
N GLU A 403 -14.16 -21.61 -15.58
CA GLU A 403 -14.43 -22.24 -16.87
C GLU A 403 -13.34 -23.28 -17.21
N PRO A 404 -13.52 -24.57 -16.81
CA PRO A 404 -12.49 -25.60 -16.95
C PRO A 404 -11.99 -25.86 -18.38
N GLN A 405 -12.81 -25.54 -19.38
CA GLN A 405 -12.49 -25.79 -20.79
C GLN A 405 -11.88 -24.58 -21.50
N VAL A 406 -11.73 -23.43 -20.83
CA VAL A 406 -11.23 -22.20 -21.45
C VAL A 406 -9.82 -22.43 -22.04
N ALA A 407 -9.70 -22.29 -23.35
CA ALA A 407 -8.54 -22.79 -24.11
C ALA A 407 -7.25 -22.04 -23.73
N TRP A 408 -7.29 -20.71 -23.69
CA TRP A 408 -6.13 -19.88 -23.39
C TRP A 408 -5.53 -20.20 -22.02
N ALA A 409 -6.37 -20.47 -21.00
CA ALA A 409 -5.88 -20.74 -19.66
C ALA A 409 -5.25 -22.13 -19.58
N ARG A 410 -5.81 -23.15 -20.25
CA ARG A 410 -5.19 -24.48 -20.38
C ARG A 410 -3.82 -24.41 -21.04
N GLU A 411 -3.70 -23.65 -22.11
CA GLU A 411 -2.44 -23.46 -22.83
C GLU A 411 -1.41 -22.72 -21.96
N LEU A 412 -1.80 -21.61 -21.32
CA LEU A 412 -0.93 -20.84 -20.44
C LEU A 412 -0.47 -21.66 -19.23
N VAL A 413 -1.40 -22.33 -18.53
CA VAL A 413 -1.06 -23.20 -17.39
C VAL A 413 -0.09 -24.31 -17.82
N GLY A 414 -0.31 -24.95 -18.97
CA GLY A 414 0.60 -25.98 -19.48
C GLY A 414 2.01 -25.44 -19.74
N ARG A 415 2.11 -24.31 -20.45
CA ARG A 415 3.37 -23.64 -20.79
C ARG A 415 4.13 -23.17 -19.54
N VAL A 416 3.45 -22.48 -18.63
CA VAL A 416 4.04 -21.96 -17.39
C VAL A 416 4.46 -23.09 -16.45
N LYS A 417 3.67 -24.17 -16.32
CA LYS A 417 4.08 -25.36 -15.55
C LYS A 417 5.36 -25.98 -16.09
N GLN A 418 5.53 -26.02 -17.41
CA GLN A 418 6.75 -26.55 -18.02
C GLN A 418 7.98 -25.67 -17.67
N GLN A 419 7.83 -24.35 -17.68
CA GLN A 419 8.89 -23.42 -17.29
C GLN A 419 9.23 -23.53 -15.80
N LEU A 420 8.22 -23.56 -14.92
CA LEU A 420 8.38 -23.70 -13.47
C LEU A 420 8.87 -25.10 -13.05
N ALA A 421 8.74 -26.12 -13.91
CA ALA A 421 9.29 -27.44 -13.63
C ALA A 421 10.83 -27.44 -13.61
N ALA A 422 11.46 -26.51 -14.35
CA ALA A 422 12.91 -26.35 -14.38
C ALA A 422 13.44 -25.66 -13.10
N ASP A 423 12.65 -24.78 -12.49
CA ASP A 423 12.99 -24.09 -11.24
C ASP A 423 11.74 -23.90 -10.37
N ARG A 424 11.57 -24.80 -9.39
CA ARG A 424 10.42 -24.77 -8.46
C ARG A 424 10.52 -23.67 -7.40
N ASP A 425 11.70 -23.10 -7.22
CA ASP A 425 11.94 -22.02 -6.26
C ASP A 425 12.13 -20.66 -6.94
N ALA A 426 11.84 -20.59 -8.25
CA ALA A 426 11.96 -19.41 -9.09
C ALA A 426 11.45 -18.15 -8.38
N PRO A 427 12.22 -17.04 -8.42
CA PRO A 427 11.82 -15.78 -7.80
C PRO A 427 10.50 -15.29 -8.37
N GLN A 428 9.82 -14.38 -7.66
CA GLN A 428 8.56 -13.79 -8.16
C GLN A 428 8.75 -13.21 -9.56
N THR A 429 9.79 -12.40 -9.74
CA THR A 429 10.21 -11.87 -11.04
C THR A 429 11.49 -12.57 -11.44
N GLN A 430 11.48 -13.27 -12.58
CA GLN A 430 12.67 -13.91 -13.13
C GLN A 430 13.81 -12.90 -13.36
N ASP A 431 15.06 -13.32 -13.11
CA ASP A 431 16.22 -12.42 -13.17
C ASP A 431 16.41 -11.76 -14.55
N GLU A 432 16.05 -12.44 -15.64
CA GLU A 432 16.12 -11.89 -17.00
C GLU A 432 15.12 -10.75 -17.25
N HIS A 433 14.03 -10.70 -16.47
CA HIS A 433 13.01 -9.65 -16.51
C HIS A 433 13.27 -8.54 -15.47
N ASN A 434 14.31 -8.68 -14.66
CA ASN A 434 14.74 -7.64 -13.70
C ASN A 434 15.79 -6.72 -14.35
N PRO A 435 15.46 -5.46 -14.68
CA PRO A 435 16.40 -4.56 -15.36
C PRO A 435 17.68 -4.33 -14.55
N ALA A 436 17.62 -4.33 -13.21
CA ALA A 436 18.77 -4.14 -12.32
C ALA A 436 19.75 -5.32 -12.31
N ARG A 437 19.38 -6.49 -12.86
CA ARG A 437 20.33 -7.60 -13.09
C ARG A 437 21.19 -7.39 -14.32
N SER A 438 20.67 -6.67 -15.30
CA SER A 438 21.31 -6.48 -16.61
C SER A 438 22.08 -5.17 -16.73
N ILE A 439 21.72 -4.17 -15.92
CA ILE A 439 22.36 -2.87 -15.86
C ILE A 439 23.02 -2.77 -14.50
N ASP A 440 24.35 -2.65 -14.46
CA ASP A 440 25.09 -2.46 -13.22
C ASP A 440 25.32 -0.96 -12.96
N LEU A 441 24.92 -0.49 -11.78
CA LEU A 441 25.18 0.85 -11.26
C LEU A 441 26.03 0.79 -9.99
N SER A 442 26.83 -0.28 -9.79
CA SER A 442 27.70 -0.45 -8.62
C SER A 442 28.88 0.49 -8.54
N ASP A 443 29.28 1.04 -9.67
CA ASP A 443 30.32 2.05 -9.80
C ASP A 443 29.86 3.44 -9.31
N PHE A 444 28.55 3.65 -9.11
CA PHE A 444 28.06 4.90 -8.56
C PHE A 444 28.29 4.97 -7.04
N PRO A 445 28.68 6.14 -6.51
CA PRO A 445 29.03 6.30 -5.11
C PRO A 445 27.86 5.94 -4.20
N ARG A 446 28.16 5.25 -3.10
CA ARG A 446 27.21 5.06 -1.99
C ARG A 446 27.11 6.35 -1.17
N LEU A 447 25.95 6.55 -0.56
CA LEU A 447 25.80 7.58 0.46
C LEU A 447 26.57 7.17 1.72
N ASP A 448 27.47 8.03 2.17
CA ASP A 448 28.08 7.95 3.48
C ASP A 448 27.52 9.05 4.36
N PHE A 449 26.56 8.68 5.22
CA PHE A 449 25.96 9.62 6.16
C PHE A 449 26.91 10.00 7.30
N MET A 450 27.96 9.22 7.57
CA MET A 450 28.95 9.55 8.60
C MET A 450 29.94 10.60 8.09
N ASP A 451 30.22 10.60 6.79
CA ASP A 451 31.09 11.58 6.13
C ASP A 451 30.39 12.28 4.93
N LEU A 452 29.33 13.03 5.24
CA LEU A 452 28.66 13.89 4.24
C LEU A 452 29.54 15.07 3.76
N LYS A 453 30.75 15.25 4.33
CA LYS A 453 31.67 16.34 3.96
C LYS A 453 32.40 16.06 2.65
N SER A 454 32.40 14.83 2.14
CA SER A 454 32.77 14.55 0.75
C SER A 454 31.65 14.94 -0.22
N ARG A 455 31.26 16.23 -0.18
CA ARG A 455 30.65 16.87 -1.35
C ARG A 455 31.75 16.90 -2.40
N GLU A 456 31.90 15.82 -3.18
CA GLU A 456 32.37 16.01 -4.54
C GLU A 456 31.30 16.87 -5.20
N GLU A 457 31.50 18.19 -5.15
CA GLU A 457 30.94 19.07 -6.16
C GLU A 457 31.23 18.39 -7.47
N VAL A 458 30.18 17.86 -8.12
CA VAL A 458 30.27 17.62 -9.55
C VAL A 458 30.79 18.93 -10.11
N ALA A 459 31.95 18.88 -10.75
CA ALA A 459 32.48 19.99 -11.51
C ALA A 459 31.46 20.35 -12.60
N GLY A 460 30.45 21.12 -12.23
CA GLY A 460 29.95 22.18 -13.09
C GLY A 460 31.14 23.10 -13.39
N PRO A 461 31.14 23.78 -14.55
CA PRO A 461 32.28 24.58 -14.97
C PRO A 461 32.71 25.50 -13.82
N ALA A 462 34.01 25.41 -13.47
CA ALA A 462 34.58 26.11 -12.34
C ALA A 462 34.28 27.61 -12.42
N GLY A 463 33.59 28.12 -11.41
CA GLY A 463 33.28 29.54 -11.25
C GLY A 463 31.92 29.76 -10.59
N THR A 464 31.82 29.57 -9.27
CA THR A 464 30.68 30.08 -8.50
C THR A 464 31.06 31.42 -7.85
N GLU A 465 30.99 32.49 -8.65
CA GLU A 465 30.21 33.64 -8.16
C GLU A 465 28.85 33.09 -7.73
N ALA A 466 28.28 33.58 -6.62
CA ALA A 466 27.00 33.12 -6.09
C ALA A 466 26.03 32.87 -7.26
N GLY A 467 25.78 31.59 -7.55
CA GLY A 467 25.19 31.18 -8.82
C GLY A 467 23.84 31.85 -8.96
N GLU A 468 23.76 32.81 -9.88
CA GLU A 468 22.51 33.46 -10.23
C GLU A 468 21.53 32.35 -10.61
N ILE A 469 20.37 32.28 -9.94
CA ILE A 469 19.33 31.32 -10.31
C ILE A 469 18.97 31.62 -11.77
N ARG A 470 19.20 30.65 -12.65
CA ARG A 470 18.86 30.75 -14.07
C ARG A 470 17.67 29.86 -14.35
N PHE A 471 16.67 30.44 -14.98
CA PHE A 471 15.58 29.69 -15.60
C PHE A 471 16.00 29.38 -17.04
N ASP A 472 15.87 28.12 -17.44
CA ASP A 472 16.07 27.67 -18.82
C ASP A 472 14.71 27.29 -19.40
N ASP A 473 14.32 27.93 -20.50
CA ASP A 473 13.09 27.58 -21.20
C ASP A 473 13.31 26.29 -21.98
N ARG A 474 12.61 25.24 -21.55
CA ARG A 474 12.71 23.89 -22.13
C ARG A 474 11.46 23.51 -22.92
N ALA A 475 10.49 24.41 -23.10
CA ALA A 475 9.20 24.09 -23.71
C ALA A 475 9.38 23.50 -25.13
N SER A 476 10.06 24.23 -26.02
CA SER A 476 10.31 23.75 -27.39
C SER A 476 11.15 22.47 -27.43
N ALA A 477 12.14 22.34 -26.54
CA ALA A 477 12.98 21.14 -26.46
C ALA A 477 12.21 19.91 -25.94
N ALA A 478 11.18 20.14 -25.14
CA ALA A 478 10.25 19.13 -24.66
C ALA A 478 9.11 18.87 -25.66
N GLY A 479 9.03 19.57 -26.81
CA GLY A 479 7.93 19.42 -27.76
C GLY A 479 6.63 20.09 -27.35
N VAL A 480 6.67 21.00 -26.36
CA VAL A 480 5.53 21.82 -25.96
C VAL A 480 5.66 23.18 -26.65
N ASP A 481 4.97 23.33 -27.79
CA ASP A 481 4.88 24.59 -28.53
C ASP A 481 3.48 25.18 -28.33
N PHE A 482 3.33 25.99 -27.28
CA PHE A 482 2.07 26.60 -26.91
C PHE A 482 2.31 28.01 -26.37
N THR A 483 1.52 28.97 -26.84
CA THR A 483 1.46 30.32 -26.30
C THR A 483 0.00 30.73 -26.19
N TYR A 484 -0.40 31.19 -25.01
CA TYR A 484 -1.76 31.64 -24.77
C TYR A 484 -2.01 32.99 -25.46
N PHE A 485 -3.10 33.09 -26.20
CA PHE A 485 -3.51 34.29 -26.93
C PHE A 485 -4.57 35.07 -26.14
N ASN A 486 -4.21 36.30 -25.74
CA ASN A 486 -5.05 37.15 -24.90
C ASN A 486 -5.98 38.11 -25.67
N SER A 487 -6.22 37.88 -26.97
CA SER A 487 -7.08 38.73 -27.81
C SER A 487 -6.79 40.23 -27.68
N SER A 488 -5.59 40.67 -28.07
CA SER A 488 -5.25 42.10 -28.06
C SER A 488 -6.06 42.87 -29.12
N ASP A 489 -7.29 43.27 -28.80
CA ASP A 489 -8.14 44.06 -29.69
C ASP A 489 -7.85 45.56 -29.53
N SER A 490 -7.05 46.10 -30.44
CA SER A 490 -6.77 47.53 -30.50
C SER A 490 -7.96 48.40 -30.98
N SER A 491 -9.06 47.78 -31.43
CA SER A 491 -10.22 48.49 -32.00
C SER A 491 -11.26 48.90 -30.95
N THR A 492 -11.25 48.30 -29.77
CA THR A 492 -12.10 48.67 -28.63
C THR A 492 -11.41 49.72 -27.75
N PRO A 493 -12.07 50.84 -27.35
CA PRO A 493 -11.49 51.78 -26.41
C PRO A 493 -11.30 51.15 -25.02
N GLY A 494 -10.04 51.01 -24.60
CA GLY A 494 -9.68 50.31 -23.37
C GLY A 494 -9.34 48.83 -23.64
N ALA A 495 -9.23 48.04 -22.58
CA ALA A 495 -9.00 46.60 -22.70
C ALA A 495 -10.00 45.87 -21.81
N LEU A 496 -10.50 44.74 -22.29
CA LEU A 496 -11.45 43.90 -21.58
C LEU A 496 -10.73 43.15 -20.45
N MET A 497 -11.44 42.87 -19.35
CA MET A 497 -10.81 42.31 -18.15
C MET A 497 -10.14 40.95 -18.40
N PHE A 498 -10.67 40.15 -19.32
CA PHE A 498 -10.11 38.86 -19.70
C PHE A 498 -8.83 38.96 -20.56
N GLU A 499 -8.56 40.11 -21.19
CA GLU A 499 -7.34 40.33 -22.01
C GLU A 499 -6.08 40.45 -21.13
N TYR A 500 -6.25 40.60 -19.82
CA TYR A 500 -5.16 40.65 -18.83
C TYR A 500 -4.91 39.31 -18.12
N THR A 501 -5.73 38.30 -18.37
CA THR A 501 -5.67 36.99 -17.70
C THR A 501 -5.24 35.93 -18.69
N GLY A 502 -4.18 35.18 -18.39
CA GLY A 502 -3.76 34.03 -19.21
C GLY A 502 -4.58 32.77 -18.94
N GLY A 503 -4.31 31.73 -19.70
CA GLY A 503 -4.88 30.40 -19.50
C GLY A 503 -4.20 29.61 -18.38
N GLY A 504 -4.92 28.63 -17.84
CA GLY A 504 -4.43 27.64 -16.90
C GLY A 504 -3.75 26.46 -17.58
N VAL A 505 -3.54 25.40 -16.82
CA VAL A 505 -3.08 24.10 -17.32
C VAL A 505 -3.78 23.02 -16.51
N ALA A 506 -4.30 22.00 -17.19
CA ALA A 506 -4.75 20.77 -16.58
C ALA A 506 -3.66 19.70 -16.75
N VAL A 507 -3.39 18.96 -15.69
CA VAL A 507 -2.45 17.83 -15.69
C VAL A 507 -3.27 16.57 -15.43
N LEU A 508 -3.25 15.65 -16.38
CA LEU A 508 -4.03 14.41 -16.37
C LEU A 508 -3.25 13.29 -17.04
N ASP A 509 -3.54 12.03 -16.71
CA ASP A 509 -3.00 10.86 -17.41
C ASP A 509 -4.14 10.34 -18.31
N TYR A 510 -4.33 10.96 -19.48
CA TYR A 510 -5.61 10.83 -20.22
C TYR A 510 -5.81 9.44 -20.81
N ASP A 511 -4.71 8.74 -21.14
CA ASP A 511 -4.73 7.38 -21.66
C ASP A 511 -4.35 6.33 -20.60
N LEU A 512 -4.24 6.77 -19.35
CA LEU A 512 -3.84 6.00 -18.19
C LEU A 512 -2.51 5.28 -18.41
N ASP A 513 -1.58 5.76 -19.24
CA ASP A 513 -0.31 5.09 -19.46
C ASP A 513 0.66 5.20 -18.26
N GLY A 514 0.31 6.03 -17.28
CA GLY A 514 1.03 6.27 -16.04
C GLY A 514 1.87 7.54 -16.06
N TRP A 515 1.83 8.31 -17.15
CA TRP A 515 2.53 9.57 -17.32
C TRP A 515 1.57 10.76 -17.30
N PRO A 516 1.88 11.85 -16.57
CA PRO A 516 1.06 13.05 -16.62
C PRO A 516 1.24 13.78 -17.95
N ASP A 517 0.14 13.95 -18.67
CA ASP A 517 -0.07 14.75 -19.87
C ASP A 517 -0.48 16.18 -19.52
N LEU A 518 -0.44 17.09 -20.50
CA LEU A 518 -0.73 18.51 -20.32
C LEU A 518 -1.85 18.95 -21.24
N TYR A 519 -2.93 19.50 -20.66
CA TYR A 519 -3.97 20.21 -21.40
C TYR A 519 -3.85 21.72 -21.18
N PHE A 520 -3.79 22.48 -22.26
CA PHE A 520 -3.74 23.94 -22.25
C PHE A 520 -5.01 24.53 -22.86
N PRO A 521 -5.87 25.16 -22.03
CA PRO A 521 -6.90 26.08 -22.50
C PRO A 521 -6.29 27.23 -23.30
N GLN A 522 -6.98 27.69 -24.33
CA GLN A 522 -6.54 28.73 -25.25
C GLN A 522 -7.57 29.85 -25.36
N GLY A 523 -7.10 31.10 -25.40
CA GLY A 523 -7.92 32.24 -25.75
C GLY A 523 -7.98 32.42 -27.27
N CYS A 524 -9.03 33.05 -27.77
CA CYS A 524 -9.24 33.29 -29.20
C CYS A 524 -9.53 34.77 -29.46
N PRO A 525 -9.50 35.25 -30.71
CA PRO A 525 -9.99 36.59 -31.05
C PRO A 525 -11.41 36.81 -30.51
N TRP A 526 -11.62 37.97 -29.88
CA TRP A 526 -12.93 38.39 -29.38
C TRP A 526 -13.63 39.33 -30.38
N PRO A 527 -14.96 39.19 -30.61
CA PRO A 527 -15.85 38.16 -30.06
C PRO A 527 -15.59 36.77 -30.67
N VAL A 528 -15.86 35.72 -29.89
CA VAL A 528 -15.73 34.32 -30.31
C VAL A 528 -16.55 34.08 -31.58
N ILE A 529 -15.90 33.55 -32.62
CA ILE A 529 -16.59 33.19 -33.86
C ILE A 529 -17.42 31.92 -33.68
N GLU A 530 -18.57 31.86 -34.37
CA GLU A 530 -19.42 30.67 -34.36
C GLU A 530 -18.66 29.48 -34.99
N GLY A 531 -18.50 28.39 -34.22
CA GLY A 531 -17.69 27.24 -34.61
C GLY A 531 -16.28 27.21 -34.04
N GLY A 532 -15.82 28.29 -33.40
CA GLY A 532 -14.47 28.39 -32.82
C GLY A 532 -13.41 28.82 -33.83
N ASP A 533 -12.32 29.40 -33.31
CA ASP A 533 -11.17 29.84 -34.09
C ASP A 533 -10.27 28.65 -34.49
N PRO A 534 -9.91 28.50 -35.79
CA PRO A 534 -9.08 27.39 -36.24
C PRO A 534 -7.61 27.52 -35.83
N ASP A 535 -7.11 28.74 -35.66
CA ASP A 535 -5.70 29.02 -35.36
C ASP A 535 -5.47 29.04 -33.84
N TYR A 536 -6.48 29.42 -33.06
CA TYR A 536 -6.43 29.52 -31.61
C TYR A 536 -7.42 28.57 -30.94
N HIS A 537 -6.94 27.35 -30.65
CA HIS A 537 -7.70 26.30 -29.99
C HIS A 537 -6.91 25.65 -28.84
N ASP A 538 -7.64 25.07 -27.89
CA ASP A 538 -7.09 24.32 -26.77
C ASP A 538 -6.17 23.20 -27.24
N ARG A 539 -5.14 22.83 -26.46
CA ARG A 539 -4.19 21.77 -26.85
C ARG A 539 -3.99 20.70 -25.80
N LEU A 540 -3.91 19.44 -26.23
CA LEU A 540 -3.51 18.31 -25.41
C LEU A 540 -2.16 17.76 -25.87
N PHE A 541 -1.20 17.75 -24.96
CA PHE A 541 0.15 17.23 -25.15
C PHE A 541 0.34 15.95 -24.35
N ARG A 542 0.47 14.82 -25.06
CA ARG A 542 0.76 13.51 -24.48
C ARG A 542 2.23 13.40 -24.09
N ASN A 543 2.50 13.00 -22.86
CA ASN A 543 3.82 12.73 -22.34
C ASN A 543 4.38 11.41 -22.88
N GLN A 544 5.55 11.44 -23.50
CA GLN A 544 6.19 10.25 -24.07
C GLN A 544 7.04 9.47 -23.04
N GLY A 545 7.14 9.98 -21.81
CA GLY A 545 7.88 9.38 -20.72
C GLY A 545 9.41 9.55 -20.79
N ASP A 546 9.95 10.34 -21.73
CA ASP A 546 11.36 10.78 -21.78
C ASP A 546 11.54 12.28 -21.52
N GLY A 547 10.49 12.95 -21.04
CA GLY A 547 10.48 14.39 -20.88
C GLY A 547 10.21 15.15 -22.18
N THR A 548 9.78 14.45 -23.23
CA THR A 548 9.17 15.05 -24.42
C THR A 548 7.67 14.80 -24.46
N PHE A 549 6.97 15.64 -25.21
CA PHE A 549 5.54 15.64 -25.39
C PHE A 549 5.18 15.63 -26.87
N ALA A 550 4.10 14.96 -27.23
CA ALA A 550 3.49 15.02 -28.56
C ALA A 550 2.14 15.73 -28.47
N ASP A 551 1.90 16.70 -29.35
CA ASP A 551 0.56 17.23 -29.55
C ASP A 551 -0.34 16.13 -30.14
N VAL A 552 -1.40 15.79 -29.42
CA VAL A 552 -2.39 14.76 -29.78
C VAL A 552 -3.80 15.34 -29.95
N THR A 553 -3.93 16.67 -29.90
CA THR A 553 -5.22 17.41 -29.82
C THR A 553 -6.23 16.93 -30.86
N GLU A 554 -5.85 16.89 -32.14
CA GLU A 554 -6.75 16.48 -33.22
C GLU A 554 -7.19 15.01 -33.08
N THR A 555 -6.27 14.13 -32.68
CA THR A 555 -6.55 12.69 -32.58
C THR A 555 -7.44 12.33 -31.40
N THR A 556 -7.47 13.18 -30.37
CA THR A 556 -8.31 12.97 -29.19
C THR A 556 -9.70 13.60 -29.34
N GLY A 557 -9.97 14.36 -30.41
CA GLY A 557 -11.26 15.04 -30.59
C GLY A 557 -11.45 16.27 -29.69
N LEU A 558 -10.38 16.78 -29.10
CA LEU A 558 -10.34 18.06 -28.38
C LEU A 558 -9.99 19.21 -29.34
N GLY A 559 -9.72 20.39 -28.78
CA GLY A 559 -9.38 21.60 -29.54
C GLY A 559 -10.54 22.58 -29.66
N ASP A 560 -11.17 22.93 -28.53
CA ASP A 560 -12.18 23.99 -28.56
C ASP A 560 -11.52 25.30 -28.98
N GLY A 561 -11.99 25.90 -30.08
CA GLY A 561 -11.52 27.20 -30.59
C GLY A 561 -12.22 28.39 -29.92
N ARG A 562 -12.81 28.17 -28.74
CA ARG A 562 -13.48 29.20 -27.95
C ARG A 562 -12.46 29.88 -27.03
N PHE A 563 -12.94 30.84 -26.25
CA PHE A 563 -12.09 31.57 -25.32
C PHE A 563 -12.02 30.83 -23.98
N SER A 564 -11.20 29.78 -23.93
CA SER A 564 -11.01 28.93 -22.75
C SER A 564 -9.95 29.52 -21.81
N GLN A 565 -10.19 29.50 -20.50
CA GLN A 565 -9.27 30.04 -19.49
C GLN A 565 -8.80 29.02 -18.47
N GLY A 566 -9.67 28.14 -18.00
CA GLY A 566 -9.37 27.18 -16.96
C GLY A 566 -9.80 25.78 -17.36
N ALA A 567 -9.22 24.77 -16.72
CA ALA A 567 -9.71 23.41 -16.85
C ALA A 567 -9.57 22.67 -15.52
N ALA A 568 -10.49 21.73 -15.28
CA ALA A 568 -10.46 20.81 -14.15
C ALA A 568 -10.60 19.38 -14.67
N VAL A 569 -9.98 18.45 -13.95
CA VAL A 569 -9.91 17.04 -14.31
C VAL A 569 -10.58 16.25 -13.20
N GLY A 570 -11.42 15.28 -13.56
CA GLY A 570 -12.02 14.32 -12.64
C GLY A 570 -12.83 13.28 -13.40
N ASP A 571 -13.16 12.18 -12.74
CA ASP A 571 -13.95 11.07 -13.32
C ASP A 571 -15.42 11.26 -12.92
N PHE A 572 -16.19 12.01 -13.73
CA PHE A 572 -17.53 12.48 -13.33
C PHE A 572 -18.60 11.39 -13.48
N ASP A 573 -18.38 10.40 -14.35
CA ASP A 573 -19.31 9.29 -14.57
C ASP A 573 -18.87 7.97 -13.93
N GLN A 574 -17.71 7.96 -13.24
CA GLN A 574 -17.13 6.83 -12.52
C GLN A 574 -16.78 5.66 -13.42
N ASP A 575 -16.36 5.93 -14.66
CA ASP A 575 -15.92 4.90 -15.59
C ASP A 575 -14.43 4.54 -15.45
N GLY A 576 -13.71 5.27 -14.60
CA GLY A 576 -12.30 5.09 -14.29
C GLY A 576 -11.36 5.86 -15.21
N TRP A 577 -11.87 6.70 -16.11
CA TRP A 577 -11.08 7.55 -16.99
C TRP A 577 -11.20 9.02 -16.59
N PRO A 578 -10.11 9.81 -16.67
CA PRO A 578 -10.17 11.22 -16.33
C PRO A 578 -10.90 12.01 -17.41
N ASP A 579 -11.99 12.65 -17.04
CA ASP A 579 -12.73 13.61 -17.85
C ASP A 579 -12.20 15.03 -17.66
N LEU A 580 -12.66 15.94 -18.53
CA LEU A 580 -12.17 17.31 -18.58
C LEU A 580 -13.32 18.32 -18.62
N TYR A 581 -13.38 19.21 -17.64
CA TYR A 581 -14.24 20.38 -17.69
C TYR A 581 -13.43 21.63 -18.05
N VAL A 582 -13.89 22.37 -19.06
CA VAL A 582 -13.19 23.55 -19.61
C VAL A 582 -14.03 24.80 -19.36
N ALA A 583 -13.44 25.71 -18.59
CA ALA A 583 -13.98 27.02 -18.29
C ALA A 583 -13.75 27.99 -19.46
N ASN A 584 -14.82 28.58 -19.95
CA ASN A 584 -14.86 29.45 -21.12
C ASN A 584 -15.42 30.83 -20.78
N ILE A 585 -15.14 31.80 -21.64
CA ILE A 585 -16.00 32.98 -21.77
C ILE A 585 -17.25 32.56 -22.55
N GLY A 586 -18.40 32.59 -21.89
CA GLY A 586 -19.64 32.00 -22.39
C GLY A 586 -19.82 30.55 -21.93
N ARG A 587 -20.18 29.67 -22.86
CA ARG A 587 -20.56 28.29 -22.53
C ARG A 587 -19.34 27.43 -22.22
N ASN A 588 -19.25 26.93 -20.99
CA ASN A 588 -18.27 25.93 -20.56
C ASN A 588 -18.49 24.59 -21.26
N ARG A 589 -17.46 23.73 -21.26
CA ARG A 589 -17.52 22.40 -21.86
C ARG A 589 -17.24 21.32 -20.83
N LEU A 590 -17.98 20.22 -20.94
CA LEU A 590 -17.63 18.96 -20.29
C LEU A 590 -17.31 17.93 -21.37
N TYR A 591 -16.09 17.41 -21.33
CA TYR A 591 -15.59 16.37 -22.20
C TYR A 591 -15.46 15.08 -21.41
N ARG A 592 -16.19 14.05 -21.82
CA ARG A 592 -16.03 12.69 -21.30
C ARG A 592 -14.93 11.97 -22.05
N ASN A 593 -14.03 11.32 -21.34
CA ASN A 593 -13.03 10.43 -21.93
C ASN A 593 -13.66 9.09 -22.28
N ASN A 594 -13.54 8.63 -23.53
CA ASN A 594 -14.17 7.38 -23.97
C ASN A 594 -13.34 6.12 -23.63
N GLY A 595 -12.15 6.29 -23.05
CA GLY A 595 -11.23 5.21 -22.70
C GLY A 595 -10.52 4.55 -23.90
N ASP A 596 -10.70 5.09 -25.10
CA ASP A 596 -10.02 4.69 -26.34
C ASP A 596 -9.01 5.72 -26.83
N GLY A 597 -8.73 6.73 -26.01
CA GLY A 597 -7.86 7.86 -26.32
C GLY A 597 -8.60 9.05 -26.96
N THR A 598 -9.92 8.99 -27.09
CA THR A 598 -10.75 10.11 -27.58
C THR A 598 -11.65 10.69 -26.50
N PHE A 599 -12.05 11.94 -26.68
CA PHE A 599 -13.00 12.65 -25.85
C PHE A 599 -14.29 12.94 -26.62
N GLN A 600 -15.40 12.95 -25.88
CA GLN A 600 -16.71 13.35 -26.38
C GLN A 600 -17.21 14.57 -25.61
N ASP A 601 -17.60 15.62 -26.33
CA ASP A 601 -18.34 16.75 -25.75
C ASP A 601 -19.75 16.31 -25.32
N VAL A 602 -19.96 16.21 -24.01
CA VAL A 602 -21.24 15.82 -23.39
C VAL A 602 -22.03 17.01 -22.85
N THR A 603 -21.54 18.23 -23.07
CA THR A 603 -22.25 19.47 -22.71
C THR A 603 -23.67 19.52 -23.29
N PRO A 604 -23.95 19.08 -24.54
CA PRO A 604 -25.31 18.95 -25.05
C PRO A 604 -26.07 17.83 -24.35
N GLY A 605 -26.91 18.19 -23.37
CA GLY A 605 -27.66 17.24 -22.54
C GLY A 605 -27.60 17.54 -21.05
N LEU A 606 -26.69 18.44 -20.66
CA LEU A 606 -26.53 18.91 -19.29
C LEU A 606 -27.01 20.36 -19.14
N GLU A 607 -27.63 20.66 -18.00
CA GLU A 607 -28.01 22.03 -17.63
C GLU A 607 -26.81 22.80 -17.06
N ILE A 608 -25.76 22.95 -17.88
CA ILE A 608 -24.61 23.79 -17.53
C ILE A 608 -25.01 25.26 -17.78
N PRO A 609 -25.01 26.13 -16.75
CA PRO A 609 -25.41 27.53 -16.92
C PRO A 609 -24.54 28.21 -17.97
N GLU A 610 -25.15 28.98 -18.87
CA GLU A 610 -24.40 29.94 -19.68
C GLU A 610 -23.90 31.06 -18.76
N THR A 611 -22.68 30.88 -18.27
CA THR A 611 -21.95 31.87 -17.50
C THR A 611 -21.36 32.91 -18.44
N GLY A 612 -21.45 34.20 -18.09
CA GLY A 612 -20.83 35.25 -18.91
C GLY A 612 -19.31 35.07 -19.02
N TRP A 613 -18.66 34.66 -17.93
CA TRP A 613 -17.22 34.44 -17.87
C TRP A 613 -16.86 33.49 -16.72
N THR A 614 -16.25 32.34 -17.02
CA THR A 614 -15.69 31.41 -16.02
C THR A 614 -14.17 31.35 -16.16
N THR A 615 -13.45 31.51 -15.05
CA THR A 615 -11.98 31.53 -15.03
C THR A 615 -11.34 30.30 -14.39
N SER A 616 -12.08 29.65 -13.48
CA SER A 616 -11.60 28.50 -12.70
C SER A 616 -12.76 27.56 -12.42
N CYS A 617 -12.44 26.29 -12.24
CA CYS A 617 -13.34 25.20 -11.95
C CYS A 617 -12.63 24.21 -11.02
N LEU A 618 -13.39 23.43 -10.25
CA LEU A 618 -12.88 22.42 -9.34
C LEU A 618 -13.77 21.19 -9.49
N VAL A 619 -13.16 20.02 -9.59
CA VAL A 619 -13.89 18.74 -9.48
C VAL A 619 -13.50 18.12 -8.15
N ALA A 620 -14.48 17.89 -7.28
CA ALA A 620 -14.27 17.33 -5.94
C ALA A 620 -15.56 16.71 -5.41
N ASP A 621 -15.45 15.64 -4.62
CA ASP A 621 -16.57 15.11 -3.83
C ASP A 621 -16.80 16.04 -2.61
N ILE A 622 -17.72 16.98 -2.73
CA ILE A 622 -17.95 18.04 -1.73
C ILE A 622 -18.91 17.56 -0.63
N ASP A 623 -19.84 16.66 -0.96
CA ASP A 623 -20.83 16.16 -0.01
C ASP A 623 -20.45 14.81 0.64
N GLY A 624 -19.40 14.16 0.14
CA GLY A 624 -18.82 12.93 0.68
C GLY A 624 -19.57 11.67 0.24
N ASP A 625 -20.35 11.72 -0.84
CA ASP A 625 -21.12 10.57 -1.34
C ASP A 625 -20.31 9.59 -2.21
N GLY A 626 -19.02 9.91 -2.46
CA GLY A 626 -18.12 9.12 -3.29
C GLY A 626 -18.29 9.39 -4.79
N ARG A 627 -19.07 10.40 -5.17
CA ARG A 627 -19.18 10.94 -6.53
C ARG A 627 -18.54 12.33 -6.56
N VAL A 628 -17.87 12.65 -7.65
CA VAL A 628 -17.28 13.98 -7.78
C VAL A 628 -18.33 14.99 -8.23
N ASP A 629 -18.35 16.13 -7.57
CA ASP A 629 -19.12 17.31 -7.95
C ASP A 629 -18.27 18.25 -8.80
N LEU A 630 -18.94 19.07 -9.61
CA LEU A 630 -18.35 20.09 -10.48
C LEU A 630 -18.80 21.51 -10.11
#